data_AF-A0A524IBN0-F1
#
_entry.id   AF-A0A524IBN0-F1
#
_cell.length_a   1.000
_cell.length_b   1.000
_cell.length_c   1.000
_cell.angle_alpha   90.00
_cell.angle_beta   90.00
_cell.angle_gamma   90.00
#
_symmetry.space_group_name_H-M   'P 1'
#
loop_
_entity.id
_entity.type
_entity.pdbx_description
1 polymer ?
#
loop_
_entity_poly.entity_id
_entity_poly.type
_entity_poly.pdbx_seq_one_letter_code
_entity_poly.pdbx_strand_id
1 'polypeptide(L)' 'MPFADYNLFGRMTDRAVSSGFAFPAYNIHDIFTLNAAVEGFAEAESDGIVQIYPDAAA' A
#
# COMPACT_ATOMS: atom_id res chain seq x y z
N MET A 1 1.87 2.70 11.81
CA MET A 1 2.76 2.49 10.64
C MET A 1 3.19 3.85 10.12
N PRO A 2 4.49 4.09 9.91
CA PRO A 2 4.93 5.32 9.25
C PRO A 2 4.59 5.28 7.76
N PHE A 3 4.22 6.42 7.18
CA PHE A 3 4.12 6.54 5.73
C PHE A 3 5.52 6.49 5.11
N ALA A 4 5.67 5.75 4.01
CA ALA A 4 6.93 5.69 3.30
C ALA A 4 7.18 7.00 2.54
N ASP A 5 8.37 7.57 2.74
CA ASP A 5 8.89 8.61 1.86
C ASP A 5 9.37 8.00 0.52
N TYR A 6 9.70 8.85 -0.44
CA TYR A 6 10.15 8.41 -1.76
C TYR A 6 11.35 7.46 -1.72
N ASN A 7 12.32 7.74 -0.83
CA ASN A 7 13.52 6.93 -0.71
C ASN A 7 13.21 5.55 -0.12
N LEU A 8 12.32 5.48 0.87
CA LEU A 8 11.87 4.24 1.46
C LEU A 8 11.07 3.42 0.44
N PHE A 9 10.17 4.05 -0.31
CA PHE A 9 9.40 3.40 -1.37
C PHE A 9 10.31 2.77 -2.44
N GLY A 10 11.38 3.47 -2.83
CA GLY A 10 12.41 2.91 -3.72
C GLY A 10 13.04 1.64 -3.15
N ARG A 11 13.52 1.70 -1.90
CA ARG A 11 14.11 0.53 -1.22
C ARG A 11 13.14 -0.64 -1.06
N MET A 12 11.87 -0.36 -0.81
CA MET A 12 10.82 -1.37 -0.76
C MET A 12 10.76 -2.09 -2.11
N THR A 13 10.62 -1.34 -3.20
CA THR A 13 10.53 -1.89 -4.56
C THR A 13 11.76 -2.74 -4.91
N ASP A 14 12.97 -2.24 -4.61
CA ASP A 14 14.21 -3.00 -4.84
C ASP A 14 14.23 -4.32 -4.07
N ARG A 15 13.79 -4.32 -2.80
CA ARG A 15 13.70 -5.53 -1.96
C ARG A 15 12.70 -6.53 -2.54
N ALA A 16 11.54 -6.06 -3.01
CA ALA A 16 10.52 -6.92 -3.61
C ALA A 16 11.07 -7.63 -4.84
N VAL A 17 11.73 -6.89 -5.73
CA VAL A 17 12.39 -7.43 -6.94
C VAL A 17 13.50 -8.41 -6.57
N SER A 18 14.41 -8.05 -5.66
CA SER A 18 15.54 -8.91 -5.30
C SER A 18 15.14 -10.22 -4.62
N SER A 19 13.98 -10.21 -3.93
CA SER A 19 13.51 -11.33 -3.12
C SER A 19 12.37 -12.12 -3.77
N GLY A 20 11.89 -11.70 -4.94
CA GLY A 20 10.87 -12.42 -5.70
C GLY A 20 9.44 -12.34 -5.13
N PHE A 21 9.08 -11.24 -4.47
CA PHE A 21 7.71 -11.01 -3.98
C PHE A 21 7.17 -9.66 -4.46
N ALA A 22 5.90 -9.38 -4.20
CA ALA A 22 5.27 -8.10 -4.50
C ALA A 22 4.51 -7.56 -3.28
N PHE A 23 4.43 -6.24 -3.16
CA PHE A 23 3.58 -5.61 -2.17
C PHE A 23 2.14 -5.49 -2.70
N PRO A 24 1.13 -5.74 -1.85
CA PRO A 24 -0.26 -5.49 -2.19
C PRO A 24 -0.52 -4.00 -2.41
N ALA A 25 -1.35 -3.68 -3.41
CA ALA A 25 -1.84 -2.33 -3.68
C ALA A 25 -3.37 -2.32 -3.64
N TYR A 26 -3.95 -1.51 -2.75
CA TYR A 26 -5.40 -1.38 -2.58
C TYR A 26 -5.90 -0.02 -3.05
N ASN A 27 -6.97 -0.05 -3.84
CA ASN A 27 -7.69 1.13 -4.30
C ASN A 27 -8.69 1.54 -3.23
N ILE A 28 -8.59 2.79 -2.78
CA ILE A 28 -9.39 3.33 -1.69
C ILE A 28 -10.22 4.51 -2.19
N HIS A 29 -11.52 4.46 -1.92
CA HIS A 29 -12.47 5.54 -2.22
C HIS A 29 -13.09 6.16 -0.96
N ASP A 30 -13.07 5.45 0.17
CA ASP A 30 -13.63 5.93 1.44
C ASP A 30 -12.77 5.50 2.63
N ILE A 31 -13.07 6.10 3.79
CA ILE A 31 -12.34 5.87 5.03
C ILE A 31 -12.58 4.45 5.60
N PHE A 32 -13.71 3.82 5.30
CA PHE A 32 -14.01 2.48 5.78
C PHE A 32 -13.11 1.45 5.10
N THR A 33 -12.98 1.56 3.78
CA THR A 33 -12.08 0.75 2.95
C THR A 33 -10.62 1.01 3.32
N LEU A 34 -10.26 2.26 3.65
CA LEU A 34 -8.92 2.57 4.16
C LEU A 34 -8.62 1.82 5.45
N ASN A 35 -9.54 1.86 6.42
CA ASN A 35 -9.36 1.20 7.70
C ASN A 35 -9.23 -0.32 7.54
N ALA A 36 -10.07 -0.92 6.70
CA ALA A 36 -9.99 -2.34 6.37
C ALA A 36 -8.66 -2.71 5.71
N ALA A 37 -8.13 -1.88 4.80
CA ALA A 37 -6.84 -2.09 4.17
C ALA A 37 -5.69 -2.03 5.20
N VAL A 38 -5.72 -1.05 6.11
CA VAL A 38 -4.70 -0.93 7.17
C VAL A 38 -4.74 -2.11 8.14
N GLU A 39 -5.93 -2.57 8.52
CA GLU A 39 -6.11 -3.77 9.34
C GLU A 39 -5.56 -5.02 8.62
N GLY A 40 -5.88 -5.19 7.34
CA GLY A 40 -5.37 -6.30 6.53
C GLY A 40 -3.85 -6.29 6.37
N PHE A 41 -3.21 -5.12 6.24
CA PHE A 41 -1.75 -5.02 6.23
C PHE A 41 -1.13 -5.44 7.58
N ALA A 42 -1.76 -5.04 8.69
CA ALA A 42 -1.30 -5.42 10.02
C ALA A 42 -1.45 -6.93 10.27
N GLU A 43 -2.58 -7.52 9.90
CA GLU A 43 -2.83 -8.96 10.04
C GLU A 43 -1.90 -9.81 9.17
N ALA A 44 -1.58 -9.34 7.97
CA ALA A 44 -0.65 -10.00 7.06
C ALA A 44 0.83 -9.76 7.40
N GLU A 45 1.13 -8.96 8.43
CA GLU A 45 2.48 -8.46 8.76
C GLU A 45 3.22 -7.92 7.52
N SER A 46 2.48 -7.24 6.65
CA SER A 46 2.93 -6.84 5.32
C SER A 46 2.88 -5.33 5.16
N ASP A 47 3.94 -4.75 4.61
CA ASP A 47 3.87 -3.40 4.07
C ASP A 47 2.98 -3.40 2.81
N GLY A 48 2.40 -2.26 2.47
CA GLY A 48 1.48 -2.16 1.33
C GLY A 48 1.39 -0.78 0.73
N ILE A 49 0.69 -0.70 -0.40
CA ILE A 49 0.46 0.53 -1.15
C ILE A 49 -1.02 0.88 -1.06
N VAL A 50 -1.31 2.10 -0.59
CA VAL A 50 -2.65 2.67 -0.62
C VAL A 50 -2.75 3.61 -1.81
N GLN A 51 -3.71 3.36 -2.69
CA GLN A 51 -3.95 4.15 -3.88
C GLN A 51 -5.27 4.88 -3.76
N ILE A 52 -5.23 6.21 -3.76
CA ILE A 52 -6.43 7.04 -3.74
C ILE A 52 -6.81 7.31 -5.18
N TYR A 53 -7.97 6.79 -5.60
CA TYR A 53 -8.53 7.13 -6.90
C TYR A 53 -9.61 8.19 -6.69
N PRO A 54 -9.45 9.40 -7.26
CA PRO A 54 -10.62 10.25 -7.45
C PRO A 54 -11.59 9.46 -8.34
N ASP A 55 -12.85 9.39 -7.92
CA ASP A 55 -13.89 8.79 -8.75
C ASP A 55 -13.80 9.38 -10.16
N ALA A 56 -13.88 8.54 -11.19
CA ALA A 56 -13.78 8.96 -12.59
C ALA A 56 -15.09 9.62 -13.06
N ALA A 57 -15.72 10.41 -12.19
CA ALA A 57 -16.76 11.35 -12.56
C ALA A 57 -16.11 12.63 -13.08
N ALA A 58 -15.63 12.54 -14.32
CA ALA A 58 -15.41 13.70 -15.19
C ALA A 58 -16.76 14.25 -15.69
#